data_AF-A0A3L7T3P2-F1
#
_entry.id   AF-A0A3L7T3P2-F1
#
_cell.length_a   1.000
_cell.length_b   1.000
_cell.length_c   1.000
_cell.angle_alpha   90.00
_cell.angle_beta   90.00
_cell.angle_gamma   90.00
#
_symmetry.space_group_name_H-M   'P 1'
#
loop_
_entity.id
_entity.type
_entity.pdbx_description
1 polymer ?
#
loop_
_entity_poly.entity_id
_entity_poly.type
_entity_poly.pdbx_seq_one_letter_code
_entity_poly.pdbx_strand_id
1 'polypeptide(L)'
;QSTTVVNAVDTIAFERAMSIATTARVKHPARVSAILGELAFEKLRRSGTLDNNARSELIEAIERAASAQPHNLRRLTELAEAYALVGRVDDAKRTAQRSLELNSALGLDPLAQLVPREFTRLDALANPQ
;
A
#
# COMPACT_ATOMS: atom_id res chain seq x y z
N GLN A 1 15.59 0.94 28.28
CA GLN A 1 16.42 1.79 27.39
C GLN A 1 16.64 1.16 26.00
N SER A 2 16.38 -0.14 25.79
CA SER A 2 16.63 -0.81 24.50
C SER A 2 15.61 -0.53 23.39
N THR A 3 14.35 -0.21 23.70
CA THR A 3 13.28 -0.03 22.69
C THR A 3 13.48 1.22 21.82
N THR A 4 14.01 2.30 22.41
CA THR A 4 14.19 3.59 21.73
C THR A 4 15.30 3.53 20.68
N VAL A 5 16.36 2.76 20.96
CA VAL A 5 17.50 2.61 20.04
C VAL A 5 17.12 1.73 18.84
N VAL A 6 16.33 0.67 19.06
CA VAL A 6 15.81 -0.20 17.99
C VAL A 6 14.90 0.58 17.03
N ASN A 7 14.00 1.41 17.56
CA ASN A 7 13.13 2.26 16.74
C ASN A 7 13.90 3.29 15.90
N ALA A 8 15.00 3.83 16.44
CA ALA A 8 15.85 4.78 15.71
C ALA A 8 16.60 4.11 14.55
N VAL A 9 17.13 2.89 14.75
CA VAL A 9 17.82 2.13 13.71
C VAL A 9 16.85 1.73 12.59
N ASP A 10 15.64 1.28 12.93
CA ASP A 10 14.59 0.94 11.96
C ASP A 10 14.18 2.16 11.12
N THR A 11 14.12 3.35 11.73
CA THR A 11 13.79 4.59 11.03
C THR A 11 14.87 4.99 10.02
N ILE A 12 16.15 4.94 10.42
CA ILE A 12 17.28 5.28 9.53
C ILE A 12 17.39 4.28 8.37
N ALA A 13 17.21 2.98 8.64
CA ALA A 13 17.21 1.95 7.61
C ALA A 13 16.08 2.15 6.60
N PHE A 14 14.89 2.50 7.09
CA PHE A 14 13.74 2.84 6.26
C PHE A 14 14.01 4.04 5.36
N GLU A 15 14.50 5.15 5.91
CA GLU A 15 14.79 6.37 5.13
C GLU A 15 15.82 6.12 4.03
N ARG A 16 16.85 5.32 4.32
CA ARG A 16 17.84 4.92 3.31
C ARG A 16 17.22 4.05 2.21
N ALA A 17 16.40 3.08 2.58
CA ALA A 17 15.71 2.23 1.61
C ALA A 17 14.76 3.04 0.72
N MET A 18 14.02 4.00 1.30
CA MET A 18 13.19 4.96 0.56
C MET A 18 14.03 5.82 -0.40
N SER A 19 15.19 6.32 0.04
CA SER A 19 16.08 7.14 -0.78
C SER A 19 16.63 6.37 -1.99
N ILE A 20 17.13 5.15 -1.77
CA ILE A 20 17.66 4.25 -2.81
C ILE A 20 16.57 3.88 -3.82
N ALA A 21 15.40 3.49 -3.31
CA ALA A 21 14.26 3.16 -4.17
C ALA A 21 13.86 4.39 -5.01
N THR A 22 13.76 5.57 -4.40
CA THR A 22 13.45 6.83 -5.11
C THR A 22 14.44 7.14 -6.23
N THR A 23 15.74 6.90 -6.04
CA THR A 23 16.75 7.10 -7.10
C THR A 23 16.62 6.08 -8.22
N ALA A 24 16.30 4.82 -7.91
CA ALA A 24 16.05 3.78 -8.91
C ALA A 24 14.76 4.00 -9.72
N ARG A 25 13.87 4.88 -9.25
CA ARG A 25 12.55 5.17 -9.85
C ARG A 25 12.62 5.63 -11.30
N VAL A 26 13.71 6.32 -11.68
CA VAL A 26 13.92 6.79 -13.06
C VAL A 26 14.02 5.62 -14.04
N LYS A 27 14.63 4.49 -13.63
CA LYS A 27 14.87 3.33 -14.49
C LYS A 27 13.73 2.32 -14.47
N HIS A 28 13.07 2.15 -13.31
CA HIS A 28 12.05 1.12 -13.12
C HIS A 28 10.83 1.65 -12.33
N PRO A 29 10.06 2.59 -12.89
CA PRO A 29 9.05 3.35 -12.14
C PRO A 29 7.99 2.48 -11.48
N ALA A 30 7.43 1.49 -12.18
CA ALA A 30 6.39 0.61 -11.63
C ALA A 30 6.90 -0.31 -10.51
N ARG A 31 8.07 -0.96 -10.73
CA ARG A 31 8.66 -1.89 -9.76
C ARG A 31 9.15 -1.18 -8.51
N VAL A 32 9.69 0.01 -8.68
CA VAL A 32 10.14 0.84 -7.56
C VAL A 32 8.96 1.38 -6.77
N SER A 33 7.90 1.85 -7.44
CA SER A 33 6.69 2.36 -6.78
C SER A 33 6.02 1.28 -5.92
N ALA A 34 6.04 0.04 -6.40
CA ALA A 34 5.64 -1.14 -5.63
C ALA A 34 6.45 -1.36 -4.35
N ILE A 35 7.79 -1.33 -4.46
CA ILE A 35 8.70 -1.50 -3.31
C ILE A 35 8.53 -0.37 -2.30
N LEU A 36 8.40 0.88 -2.78
CA LEU A 36 8.15 2.04 -1.94
C LEU A 36 6.84 1.90 -1.16
N GLY A 37 5.77 1.44 -1.81
CA GLY A 37 4.49 1.16 -1.15
C GLY A 37 4.61 0.09 -0.05
N GLU A 38 5.21 -1.06 -0.37
CA GLU A 38 5.43 -2.16 0.59
C GLU A 38 6.26 -1.72 1.80
N LEU A 39 7.35 -0.98 1.55
CA LEU A 39 8.21 -0.47 2.59
C LEU A 39 7.43 0.47 3.53
N ALA A 40 6.70 1.43 2.97
CA ALA A 40 5.96 2.42 3.74
C ALA A 40 4.79 1.81 4.55
N PHE A 41 4.13 0.76 4.04
CA PHE A 41 3.22 -0.07 4.83
C PHE A 41 3.90 -0.74 6.02
N GLU A 42 5.10 -1.28 5.82
CA GLU A 42 5.85 -1.93 6.90
C GLU A 42 6.28 -0.94 7.98
N LYS A 43 6.72 0.28 7.61
CA LYS A 43 6.99 1.35 8.60
C LYS A 43 5.75 1.68 9.39
N LEU A 44 4.60 1.80 8.75
CA LEU A 44 3.35 2.08 9.45
C LEU A 44 2.98 0.95 10.41
N ARG A 45 3.11 -0.32 9.99
CA ARG A 45 2.83 -1.48 10.87
C ARG A 45 3.73 -1.51 12.10
N ARG A 46 5.00 -1.13 11.96
CA ARG A 46 5.98 -1.13 13.06
C ARG A 46 5.87 0.08 13.98
N SER A 47 5.73 1.28 13.42
CA SER A 47 5.78 2.53 14.17
C SER A 47 4.39 3.08 14.53
N GLY A 48 3.32 2.52 13.98
CA GLY A 48 1.94 2.97 14.18
C GLY A 48 1.63 4.35 13.60
N THR A 49 2.62 5.05 13.04
CA THR A 49 2.48 6.43 12.58
C THR A 49 3.28 6.66 11.30
N LEU A 50 2.79 7.54 10.45
CA LEU A 50 3.54 8.11 9.34
C LEU A 50 3.46 9.63 9.50
N ASP A 51 4.58 10.32 9.35
CA ASP A 51 4.56 11.77 9.21
C ASP A 51 3.90 12.18 7.87
N ASN A 52 3.61 13.47 7.69
CA ASN A 52 2.86 13.95 6.53
C ASN A 52 3.63 13.76 5.21
N ASN A 53 4.96 13.82 5.24
CA ASN A 53 5.78 13.62 4.04
C ASN A 53 5.76 12.13 3.65
N ALA A 54 5.98 11.24 4.61
CA ALA A 54 5.93 9.80 4.41
C ALA A 54 4.54 9.32 3.96
N ARG A 55 3.44 9.92 4.47
CA ARG A 55 2.09 9.66 3.98
C ARG A 55 1.89 10.09 2.53
N SER A 56 2.38 11.26 2.17
CA SER A 56 2.24 11.78 0.79
C SER A 56 3.04 10.93 -0.20
N GLU A 57 4.27 10.56 0.16
CA GLU A 57 5.11 9.67 -0.63
C GLU A 57 4.50 8.27 -0.78
N LEU A 58 3.90 7.72 0.30
CA LEU A 58 3.19 6.44 0.28
C LEU A 58 2.06 6.46 -0.75
N ILE A 59 1.15 7.44 -0.66
CA ILE A 59 0.01 7.53 -1.59
C ILE A 59 0.52 7.68 -3.02
N GLU A 60 1.46 8.60 -3.26
CA GLU A 60 1.94 8.87 -4.61
C GLU A 60 2.60 7.62 -5.23
N ALA A 61 3.41 6.89 -4.44
CA ALA A 61 4.01 5.65 -4.90
C ALA A 61 2.96 4.60 -5.23
N ILE A 62 1.99 4.38 -4.35
CA ILE A 62 0.99 3.32 -4.55
C ILE A 62 0.01 3.68 -5.68
N GLU A 63 -0.41 4.94 -5.80
CA GLU A 63 -1.25 5.42 -6.91
C GLU A 63 -0.57 5.14 -8.26
N ARG A 64 0.74 5.41 -8.37
CA ARG A 64 1.50 5.12 -9.60
C ARG A 64 1.67 3.62 -9.83
N ALA A 65 1.92 2.83 -8.78
CA ALA A 65 2.05 1.38 -8.91
C ALA A 65 0.74 0.75 -9.40
N ALA A 66 -0.39 1.18 -8.84
CA ALA A 66 -1.73 0.76 -9.27
C ALA A 66 -2.06 1.25 -10.69
N SER A 67 -1.69 2.48 -11.03
CA SER A 67 -1.92 3.03 -12.38
C SER A 67 -1.10 2.30 -13.46
N ALA A 68 0.12 1.85 -13.12
CA ALA A 68 0.95 1.06 -14.02
C ALA A 68 0.44 -0.39 -14.20
N GLN A 69 -0.37 -0.89 -13.25
CA GLN A 69 -0.93 -2.23 -13.29
C GLN A 69 -2.42 -2.18 -12.91
N PRO A 70 -3.27 -1.59 -13.76
CA PRO A 70 -4.66 -1.27 -13.42
C PRO A 70 -5.57 -2.50 -13.24
N HIS A 71 -5.09 -3.67 -13.66
CA HIS A 71 -5.77 -4.96 -13.52
C HIS A 71 -5.10 -5.87 -12.47
N ASN A 72 -4.16 -5.34 -11.69
CA ASN A 72 -3.53 -6.09 -10.61
C ASN A 72 -4.29 -5.87 -9.30
N LEU A 73 -5.01 -6.91 -8.87
CA LEU A 73 -5.81 -6.91 -7.64
C LEU A 73 -5.01 -6.53 -6.40
N ARG A 74 -3.76 -7.01 -6.29
CA ARG A 74 -2.90 -6.69 -5.15
C ARG A 74 -2.61 -5.20 -5.09
N ARG A 75 -2.34 -4.56 -6.23
CA ARG A 75 -2.04 -3.12 -6.29
C ARG A 75 -3.27 -2.26 -6.01
N LEU A 76 -4.44 -2.69 -6.44
CA LEU A 76 -5.71 -2.02 -6.10
C LEU A 76 -6.03 -2.16 -4.61
N THR A 77 -5.78 -3.33 -4.02
CA THR A 77 -5.95 -3.59 -2.58
C THR A 77 -4.99 -2.72 -1.76
N GLU A 78 -3.71 -2.70 -2.12
CA GLU A 78 -2.70 -1.83 -1.51
C GLU A 78 -3.10 -0.35 -1.61
N LEU A 79 -3.66 0.09 -2.74
CA LEU A 79 -4.13 1.47 -2.90
C LEU A 79 -5.34 1.79 -1.99
N ALA A 80 -6.32 0.89 -1.92
CA ALA A 80 -7.47 1.05 -1.04
C ALA A 80 -7.05 1.13 0.44
N GLU A 81 -6.14 0.25 0.88
CA GLU A 81 -5.59 0.29 2.24
C GLU A 81 -4.84 1.60 2.50
N ALA A 82 -4.00 2.06 1.58
CA ALA A 82 -3.24 3.30 1.75
C ALA A 82 -4.16 4.52 1.89
N TYR A 83 -5.23 4.60 1.08
CA TYR A 83 -6.24 5.64 1.22
C TYR A 83 -6.98 5.59 2.55
N ALA A 84 -7.31 4.40 3.06
CA ALA A 84 -7.97 4.27 4.35
C ALA A 84 -7.08 4.81 5.48
N LEU A 85 -5.79 4.46 5.43
CA LEU A 85 -4.80 4.82 6.45
C LEU A 85 -4.50 6.32 6.53
N VAL A 86 -4.62 7.03 5.42
CA VAL A 86 -4.40 8.48 5.37
C VAL A 86 -5.71 9.28 5.53
N GLY A 87 -6.83 8.61 5.83
CA GLY A 87 -8.13 9.23 6.05
C GLY A 87 -8.90 9.59 4.78
N ARG A 88 -8.44 9.18 3.58
CA ARG A 88 -9.17 9.32 2.31
C ARG A 88 -10.20 8.20 2.15
N VAL A 89 -11.17 8.14 3.06
CA VAL A 89 -12.11 7.02 3.20
C VAL A 89 -12.93 6.77 1.92
N ASP A 90 -13.40 7.83 1.24
CA ASP A 90 -14.19 7.68 0.02
C ASP A 90 -13.38 7.08 -1.14
N ASP A 91 -12.11 7.47 -1.27
CA ASP A 91 -11.22 6.92 -2.29
C ASP A 91 -10.83 5.47 -1.96
N ALA A 92 -10.66 5.15 -0.67
CA ALA A 92 -10.45 3.79 -0.21
C ALA A 92 -11.61 2.89 -0.62
N LYS A 93 -12.84 3.31 -0.32
CA LYS A 93 -14.07 2.59 -0.65
C LYS A 93 -14.21 2.35 -2.15
N ARG A 94 -14.08 3.42 -2.96
CA ARG A 94 -14.19 3.33 -4.43
C ARG A 94 -13.14 2.38 -5.01
N THR A 95 -11.91 2.44 -4.50
CA THR A 95 -10.82 1.57 -4.97
C THR A 95 -11.04 0.12 -4.55
N ALA A 96 -11.53 -0.12 -3.34
CA ALA A 96 -11.85 -1.46 -2.84
C ALA A 96 -12.97 -2.10 -3.66
N GLN A 97 -14.05 -1.36 -3.94
CA GLN A 97 -15.15 -1.81 -4.81
C GLN A 97 -14.64 -2.19 -6.20
N ARG A 98 -13.83 -1.33 -6.82
CA ARG A 98 -13.23 -1.63 -8.12
C ARG A 98 -12.36 -2.89 -8.10
N SER A 99 -11.63 -3.13 -7.02
CA SER A 99 -10.83 -4.34 -6.85
C SER A 99 -11.70 -5.59 -6.79
N LEU A 100 -12.80 -5.55 -6.02
CA LEU A 100 -13.76 -6.67 -5.93
C LEU A 100 -14.50 -6.93 -7.26
N GLU A 101 -14.91 -5.88 -7.95
CA GLU A 101 -15.52 -5.96 -9.28
C GLU A 101 -14.57 -6.60 -10.30
N LEU A 102 -13.30 -6.18 -10.31
CA LEU A 102 -12.28 -6.73 -11.20
C LEU A 102 -12.07 -8.23 -10.93
N ASN A 103 -12.04 -8.63 -9.65
CA ASN A 103 -11.90 -10.02 -9.26
C ASN A 103 -13.09 -10.86 -9.75
N SER A 104 -14.31 -10.36 -9.57
CA SER A 104 -15.53 -11.01 -10.04
C SER A 104 -15.61 -11.10 -11.57
N ALA A 105 -15.29 -10.01 -12.28
CA ALA A 105 -15.40 -9.93 -13.74
C ALA A 105 -14.39 -10.82 -14.48
N LEU A 106 -13.19 -11.01 -13.92
CA LEU A 106 -12.16 -11.84 -14.54
C LEU A 106 -12.34 -13.34 -14.25
N GLY A 107 -13.35 -13.73 -13.44
CA GLY A 107 -13.58 -15.12 -13.03
C GLY A 107 -12.36 -15.73 -12.31
N LEU A 108 -11.49 -14.88 -11.77
CA LEU A 108 -10.30 -15.31 -11.05
C LEU A 108 -10.77 -15.85 -9.70
N ASP A 109 -10.31 -17.04 -9.35
CA ASP A 109 -10.57 -17.61 -8.02
C ASP A 109 -10.12 -16.58 -6.96
N PRO A 110 -11.03 -16.04 -6.14
CA PRO A 110 -10.71 -15.06 -5.10
C PRO A 110 -9.61 -15.56 -4.14
N LEU A 111 -9.47 -16.89 -4.02
CA LEU A 111 -8.52 -17.57 -3.15
C LEU A 111 -7.13 -17.73 -3.78
N ALA A 112 -6.99 -17.55 -5.10
CA ALA A 112 -5.71 -17.72 -5.79
C ALA A 112 -4.81 -16.47 -5.70
N GLN A 113 -5.36 -15.29 -5.39
CA GLN A 113 -4.59 -14.03 -5.37
C GLN A 113 -4.64 -13.27 -4.04
N LEU A 114 -5.70 -13.44 -3.23
CA LEU A 114 -5.82 -12.80 -1.94
C LEU A 114 -5.96 -13.88 -0.86
N VAL A 115 -5.18 -13.77 0.21
CA VAL A 115 -5.41 -14.64 1.37
C VAL A 115 -6.69 -14.21 2.10
N PRO A 116 -7.40 -15.10 2.83
CA PRO A 116 -8.69 -14.78 3.44
C PRO A 116 -8.73 -13.50 4.27
N ARG A 117 -7.63 -13.18 4.97
CA ARG A 117 -7.48 -11.95 5.76
C ARG A 117 -7.50 -10.67 4.90
N GLU A 118 -6.88 -10.72 3.73
CA GLU A 118 -6.84 -9.59 2.79
C GLU A 118 -8.24 -9.35 2.21
N PHE A 119 -8.96 -10.44 1.87
CA PHE A 119 -10.34 -10.35 1.42
C PHE A 119 -11.25 -9.70 2.46
N THR A 120 -11.23 -10.16 3.71
CA THR A 120 -12.06 -9.58 4.79
C THR A 120 -11.79 -8.09 4.98
N ARG A 121 -10.52 -7.66 4.89
CA ARG A 121 -10.19 -6.23 4.98
C ARG A 121 -10.71 -5.44 3.79
N LEU A 122 -10.53 -5.96 2.59
CA LEU A 122 -10.98 -5.30 1.37
C LEU A 122 -12.50 -5.16 1.34
N ASP A 123 -13.23 -6.20 1.76
CA ASP A 123 -14.69 -6.16 1.89
C ASP A 123 -15.14 -5.13 2.93
N ALA A 124 -14.48 -5.08 4.10
CA ALA A 124 -14.77 -4.06 5.12
C ALA A 124 -14.53 -2.63 4.61
N LEU A 125 -13.55 -2.41 3.74
CA LEU A 125 -13.29 -1.11 3.11
C LEU A 125 -14.33 -0.78 2.02
N ALA A 126 -14.77 -1.78 1.24
CA ALA A 126 -15.77 -1.59 0.19
C ALA A 126 -17.18 -1.35 0.76
N ASN A 127 -17.48 -1.99 1.90
CA ASN A 127 -18.77 -2.02 2.54
C ASN A 127 -18.67 -1.61 4.03
N PRO A 128 -18.27 -0.36 4.34
CA PRO A 128 -18.20 0.11 5.72
C PRO A 128 -19.61 0.17 6.32
N GLN A 129 -19.79 -0.39 7.53
CA GLN A 129 -21.05 -0.37 8.28
C GLN A 129 -21.38 1.00 8.85
#